data_AF-A0A6N9Z5A7-F1
#
_entry.id   AF-A0A6N9Z5A7-F1
#
_cell.length_a   1.000
_cell.length_b   1.000
_cell.length_c   1.000
_cell.angle_alpha   90.00
_cell.angle_beta   90.00
_cell.angle_gamma   90.00
#
_symmetry.space_group_name_H-M   'P 1'
#
loop_
_entity.id
_entity.type
_entity.pdbx_description
1 polymer ?
#
loop_
_entity_poly.entity_id
_entity_poly.type
_entity_poly.pdbx_seq_one_letter_code
_entity_poly.pdbx_strand_id
1 'polypeptide(L)'
;MSGMDDAPTTVTLRVNRFTPRPERDRGSRGGSPFAKKGGSPFGGGASRNRRPRGKQWTQDYTLSVRPQDTVLDCLLTIKRTIDPTLAFRYSCGHGMCGSDAVSINGTPTLLCTATVAQWARHPNPLSPTDDEGFRHTGDGADNKGDPEASDMQTDGLGLIELAPLPGFPVQRDLISDIDPMLDQIRKLKPYLQADGVLATTSEGKADVFEYLQNPQQLAKYEMLTNCIACGVCEGSCPVFAGGDAFIGPAALIAASRFVNDSRDTATAARLDAIDTQDGVAACQSVRACSRQCPRGIDVGEEMWQIVAKVKER
;
A
#
# COMPACT_ATOMS: atom_id res chain seq x y z
N MET A 1 5.16 -39.31 -5.51
CA MET A 1 6.08 -38.73 -6.49
C MET A 1 5.99 -37.21 -6.38
N SER A 2 6.94 -36.58 -5.68
CA SER A 2 7.22 -35.12 -5.75
C SER A 2 8.26 -34.79 -4.67
N GLY A 3 9.54 -34.90 -5.02
CA GLY A 3 10.66 -34.66 -4.12
C GLY A 3 11.85 -34.03 -4.84
N MET A 4 11.59 -33.09 -5.75
CA MET A 4 12.64 -32.52 -6.61
C MET A 4 12.74 -30.98 -6.61
N ASP A 5 11.89 -30.24 -5.89
CA ASP A 5 11.88 -28.76 -5.96
C ASP A 5 12.29 -28.04 -4.65
N ASP A 6 13.13 -28.65 -3.81
CA ASP A 6 13.50 -28.09 -2.49
C ASP A 6 15.00 -27.74 -2.38
N ALA A 7 15.70 -27.66 -3.51
CA ALA A 7 17.11 -27.31 -3.55
C ALA A 7 17.30 -25.81 -3.22
N PRO A 8 18.20 -25.45 -2.30
CA PRO A 8 18.52 -24.06 -2.03
C PRO A 8 19.07 -23.41 -3.30
N THR A 9 18.42 -22.33 -3.73
CA THR A 9 18.80 -21.57 -4.93
C THR A 9 19.24 -20.17 -4.52
N THR A 10 20.13 -19.57 -5.31
CA THR A 10 20.66 -18.24 -5.00
C THR A 10 19.69 -17.14 -5.45
N VAL A 11 19.42 -16.13 -4.64
CA VAL A 11 18.66 -14.93 -5.06
C VAL A 11 19.43 -13.68 -4.63
N THR A 12 19.32 -12.61 -5.42
CA THR A 12 19.84 -11.28 -5.03
C THR A 12 18.69 -10.35 -4.66
N LEU A 13 18.70 -9.87 -3.41
CA LEU A 13 17.81 -8.80 -2.95
C LEU A 13 18.53 -7.47 -3.08
N ARG A 14 18.00 -6.60 -3.94
CA ARG A 14 18.45 -5.23 -4.11
C ARG A 14 17.60 -4.31 -3.25
N VAL A 15 18.15 -3.83 -2.15
CA VAL A 15 17.41 -3.03 -1.17
C VAL A 15 17.74 -1.55 -1.34
N ASN A 16 16.71 -0.72 -1.53
CA ASN A 16 16.83 0.73 -1.49
C ASN A 16 16.93 1.21 -0.04
N ARG A 17 18.15 1.53 0.37
CA ARG A 17 18.52 1.96 1.72
C ARG A 17 18.32 3.46 1.88
N PHE A 18 17.95 3.85 3.10
CA PHE A 18 17.74 5.26 3.43
C PHE A 18 18.12 5.56 4.87
N THR A 19 18.94 6.59 5.06
CA THR A 19 19.22 7.15 6.39
C THR A 19 18.82 8.62 6.41
N PRO A 20 17.87 9.02 7.27
CA PRO A 20 17.44 10.41 7.37
C PRO A 20 18.59 11.26 7.92
N ARG A 21 18.71 12.50 7.44
CA ARG A 21 19.61 13.48 8.06
C ARG A 21 18.97 13.93 9.38
N PRO A 22 19.75 14.05 10.47
CA PRO A 22 19.24 14.58 11.73
C PRO A 22 18.63 15.96 11.49
N GLU A 23 17.41 16.16 12.00
CA GLU A 23 16.73 17.44 11.88
C GLU A 23 17.48 18.45 12.73
N ARG A 24 18.16 19.41 12.09
CA ARG A 24 18.68 20.58 12.80
C ARG A 24 17.48 21.42 13.18
N ASP A 25 17.31 21.65 14.48
CA ASP A 25 16.33 22.57 15.05
C ASP A 25 16.55 23.96 14.47
N ARG A 26 15.87 24.24 13.35
CA ARG A 26 15.77 25.57 12.79
C ARG A 26 14.51 26.12 13.40
N GLY A 27 14.66 26.86 14.49
CA GLY A 27 13.60 27.56 15.18
C GLY A 27 12.59 28.15 14.20
N SER A 28 11.32 28.05 14.58
CA SER A 28 10.13 28.39 13.79
C SER A 28 10.32 29.62 12.91
N ARG A 29 10.83 29.43 11.70
CA ARG A 29 10.78 30.50 10.68
C ARG A 29 9.33 30.65 10.32
N GLY A 30 8.74 31.75 10.81
CA GLY A 30 7.37 32.15 10.53
C GLY A 30 7.04 31.93 9.06
N GLY A 31 5.94 31.23 8.82
CA GLY A 31 5.43 31.02 7.47
C GLY A 31 5.28 32.37 6.76
N SER A 32 5.48 32.38 5.45
CA SER A 32 5.20 33.57 4.64
C SER A 32 3.79 34.09 4.95
N PRO A 33 3.60 35.37 5.26
CA PRO A 33 2.27 35.95 5.48
C PRO A 33 1.38 35.87 4.22
N PHE A 34 1.96 35.54 3.07
CA PHE A 34 1.27 35.33 1.80
C PHE A 34 0.99 33.84 1.48
N ALA A 35 1.44 32.91 2.33
CA ALA A 35 1.07 31.51 2.19
C ALA A 35 -0.40 31.39 2.59
N LYS A 36 -1.30 31.46 1.60
CA LYS A 36 -2.70 31.07 1.78
C LYS A 36 -2.70 29.69 2.45
N LYS A 37 -3.27 29.62 3.66
CA LYS A 37 -3.77 28.36 4.22
C LYS A 37 -4.81 27.87 3.20
N GLY A 38 -4.40 26.97 2.30
CA GLY A 38 -5.35 26.30 1.43
C GLY A 38 -6.34 25.60 2.34
N GLY A 39 -7.60 26.05 2.32
CA GLY A 39 -8.65 25.66 3.26
C GLY A 39 -9.20 24.25 3.00
N SER A 40 -8.34 23.30 2.64
CA SER A 40 -8.76 21.92 2.53
C SER A 40 -8.79 21.28 3.92
N PRO A 41 -9.92 20.68 4.35
CA PRO A 41 -9.99 19.92 5.60
C PRO A 41 -9.06 18.70 5.60
N PHE A 42 -8.64 18.26 4.40
CA PHE A 42 -7.70 17.16 4.20
C PHE A 42 -6.26 17.62 3.98
N GLY A 43 -6.09 18.87 3.51
CA GLY A 43 -4.82 19.61 3.48
C GLY A 43 -4.38 20.08 4.87
N GLY A 44 -4.07 19.14 5.76
CA GLY A 44 -3.59 19.43 7.11
C GLY A 44 -2.29 20.25 7.11
N GLY A 45 -2.25 21.32 7.90
CA GLY A 45 -1.15 22.25 8.10
C GLY A 45 0.09 21.70 8.82
N ALA A 46 0.49 20.46 8.56
CA ALA A 46 1.74 19.87 8.99
C ALA A 46 2.49 19.36 7.75
N SER A 47 3.63 20.00 7.45
CA SER A 47 4.62 19.57 6.46
C SER A 47 4.08 19.37 5.03
N ARG A 48 3.92 20.46 4.27
CA ARG A 48 4.01 20.37 2.80
C ARG A 48 5.32 19.66 2.45
N ASN A 49 5.22 18.46 1.91
CA ASN A 49 6.17 17.86 0.96
C ASN A 49 7.66 18.15 1.23
N ARG A 50 8.14 18.00 2.47
CA ARG A 50 9.58 17.84 2.64
C ARG A 50 9.88 16.39 2.31
N ARG A 51 10.24 16.13 1.05
CA ARG A 51 10.95 14.89 0.70
C ARG A 51 12.02 14.68 1.78
N PRO A 52 11.97 13.57 2.53
CA PRO A 52 12.84 13.40 3.69
C PRO A 52 14.28 13.48 3.20
N ARG A 53 15.02 14.46 3.73
CA ARG A 53 16.42 14.67 3.33
C ARG A 53 17.25 13.61 4.02
N GLY A 54 17.97 12.82 3.24
CA GLY A 54 18.77 11.72 3.75
C GLY A 54 19.77 11.25 2.72
N LYS A 55 20.61 10.30 3.13
CA LYS A 55 21.45 9.54 2.19
C LYS A 55 20.60 8.38 1.66
N GLN A 56 20.48 8.29 0.34
CA GLN A 56 19.87 7.17 -0.37
C GLN A 56 20.97 6.41 -1.10
N TRP A 57 20.93 5.08 -1.05
CA TRP A 57 21.80 4.21 -1.83
C TRP A 57 21.12 2.86 -2.00
N THR A 58 21.61 2.07 -2.94
CA THR A 58 21.12 0.72 -3.16
C THR A 58 22.18 -0.26 -2.65
N GLN A 59 21.73 -1.34 -2.02
CA GLN A 59 22.62 -2.38 -1.49
C GLN A 59 22.09 -3.76 -1.87
N ASP A 60 22.96 -4.56 -2.45
CA ASP A 60 22.64 -5.91 -2.92
C ASP A 60 23.06 -6.94 -1.87
N TYR A 61 22.17 -7.89 -1.59
CA TYR A 61 22.41 -9.03 -0.70
C TYR A 61 22.11 -10.33 -1.43
N THR A 62 23.10 -11.20 -1.52
CA THR A 62 22.95 -12.52 -2.14
C THR A 62 22.70 -13.56 -1.06
N LEU A 63 21.61 -14.31 -1.21
CA LEU A 63 21.15 -15.31 -0.23
C LEU A 63 20.91 -16.65 -0.91
N SER A 64 21.14 -17.71 -0.16
CA SER A 64 20.72 -19.07 -0.51
C SER A 64 19.36 -19.33 0.14
N VAL A 65 18.30 -19.43 -0.67
CA VAL A 65 16.91 -19.50 -0.21
C VAL A 65 16.15 -20.58 -0.96
N ARG A 66 14.99 -20.96 -0.44
CA ARG A 66 14.06 -21.83 -1.16
C ARG A 66 13.07 -20.99 -1.95
N PRO A 67 12.56 -21.46 -3.12
CA PRO A 67 11.61 -20.69 -3.93
C PRO A 67 10.33 -20.31 -3.17
N GLN A 68 9.89 -21.13 -2.22
CA GLN A 68 8.72 -20.90 -1.37
C GLN A 68 8.95 -19.94 -0.20
N ASP A 69 10.21 -19.61 0.12
CA ASP A 69 10.51 -18.66 1.19
C ASP A 69 9.90 -17.31 0.85
N THR A 70 9.47 -16.58 1.88
CA THR A 70 8.94 -15.24 1.66
C THR A 70 10.07 -14.22 1.56
N VAL A 71 9.79 -13.09 0.93
CA VAL A 71 10.73 -11.96 0.93
C VAL A 71 10.96 -11.46 2.36
N LEU A 72 9.97 -11.58 3.26
CA LEU A 72 10.17 -11.31 4.68
C LEU A 72 11.23 -12.23 5.31
N ASP A 73 11.20 -13.54 5.02
CA ASP A 73 12.20 -14.49 5.55
C ASP A 73 13.61 -14.15 5.09
N CYS A 74 13.74 -13.72 3.83
CA CYS A 74 15.01 -13.24 3.27
C CYS A 74 15.53 -12.00 4.02
N LEU A 75 14.67 -11.00 4.26
CA LEU A 75 15.02 -9.78 4.99
C LEU A 75 15.35 -10.05 6.46
N LEU A 76 14.64 -10.97 7.10
CA LEU A 76 14.93 -11.41 8.47
C LEU A 76 16.28 -12.11 8.54
N THR A 77 16.60 -12.94 7.54
CA THR A 77 17.92 -13.59 7.42
C THR A 77 19.02 -12.55 7.31
N ILE A 78 18.89 -11.60 6.37
CA ILE A 78 19.85 -10.48 6.22
C ILE A 78 20.02 -9.75 7.55
N LYS A 79 18.92 -9.36 8.19
CA LYS A 79 18.97 -8.59 9.44
C LYS A 79 19.64 -9.36 10.59
N ARG A 80 19.46 -10.67 10.66
CA ARG A 80 19.99 -11.51 11.76
C ARG A 80 21.45 -11.89 11.56
N THR A 81 21.88 -12.14 10.31
CA THR A 81 23.18 -12.79 10.06
C THR A 81 24.15 -11.94 9.24
N ILE A 82 23.69 -10.94 8.49
CA ILE A 82 24.52 -10.17 7.56
C ILE A 82 24.60 -8.68 7.95
N ASP A 83 23.46 -8.01 8.07
CA ASP A 83 23.37 -6.57 8.33
C ASP A 83 22.25 -6.22 9.33
N PRO A 84 22.57 -6.16 10.63
CA PRO A 84 21.62 -5.77 11.68
C PRO A 84 21.07 -4.34 11.54
N THR A 85 21.71 -3.49 10.74
CA THR A 85 21.32 -2.07 10.58
C THR A 85 20.11 -1.89 9.66
N LEU A 86 19.79 -2.90 8.84
CA LEU A 86 18.65 -2.90 7.93
C LEU A 86 17.33 -2.75 8.71
N ALA A 87 16.51 -1.78 8.32
CA ALA A 87 15.25 -1.47 8.98
C ALA A 87 14.03 -1.67 8.06
N PHE A 88 13.04 -2.40 8.56
CA PHE A 88 11.74 -2.62 7.94
C PHE A 88 10.73 -2.97 9.05
N ARG A 89 9.43 -2.77 8.78
CA ARG A 89 8.36 -3.12 9.71
C ARG A 89 7.84 -4.53 9.40
N TYR A 90 7.54 -5.31 10.43
CA TYR A 90 6.87 -6.60 10.33
C TYR A 90 6.28 -6.98 11.69
N SER A 91 5.30 -7.89 11.69
CA SER A 91 4.73 -8.44 12.92
C SER A 91 4.19 -9.86 12.73
N CYS A 92 3.04 -10.02 12.04
CA CYS A 92 2.32 -11.29 12.02
C CYS A 92 2.97 -12.39 11.15
N GLY A 93 3.62 -12.02 10.04
CA GLY A 93 4.24 -12.98 9.12
C GLY A 93 3.27 -13.77 8.22
N HIS A 94 1.97 -13.47 8.24
CA HIS A 94 0.96 -14.23 7.47
C HIS A 94 -0.17 -13.34 6.90
N GLY A 95 0.14 -12.07 6.61
CA GLY A 95 -0.73 -11.18 5.81
C GLY A 95 -1.94 -10.58 6.51
N MET A 96 -1.98 -10.57 7.85
CA MET A 96 -3.15 -10.09 8.61
C MET A 96 -2.99 -8.71 9.24
N CYS A 97 -1.77 -8.33 9.67
CA CYS A 97 -1.57 -7.05 10.37
C CYS A 97 -1.29 -5.85 9.44
N GLY A 98 -0.85 -6.10 8.20
CA GLY A 98 -0.55 -5.05 7.22
C GLY A 98 0.71 -4.22 7.48
N SER A 99 1.55 -4.60 8.45
CA SER A 99 2.69 -3.78 8.91
C SER A 99 3.87 -3.73 7.93
N ASP A 100 4.00 -4.72 7.06
CA ASP A 100 5.18 -5.01 6.23
C ASP A 100 4.95 -4.69 4.74
N ALA A 101 4.09 -3.70 4.47
CA ALA A 101 3.86 -3.20 3.13
C ALA A 101 5.09 -2.43 2.60
N VAL A 102 5.57 -2.84 1.43
CA VAL A 102 6.69 -2.23 0.71
C VAL A 102 6.43 -2.28 -0.80
N SER A 103 7.33 -1.71 -1.61
CA SER A 103 7.35 -1.94 -3.05
C SER A 103 8.33 -3.07 -3.39
N ILE A 104 7.86 -4.09 -4.11
CA ILE A 104 8.67 -5.18 -4.66
C ILE A 104 8.62 -5.08 -6.19
N ASN A 105 9.77 -4.88 -6.83
CA ASN A 105 9.88 -4.64 -8.28
C ASN A 105 8.90 -3.55 -8.78
N GLY A 106 8.78 -2.46 -8.02
CA GLY A 106 7.87 -1.35 -8.31
C GLY A 106 6.41 -1.60 -7.95
N THR A 107 6.03 -2.79 -7.50
CA THR A 107 4.65 -3.13 -7.12
C THR A 107 4.47 -3.14 -5.61
N PRO A 108 3.56 -2.32 -5.06
CA PRO A 108 3.21 -2.36 -3.64
C PRO A 108 2.59 -3.69 -3.23
N THR A 109 3.14 -4.34 -2.20
CA THR A 109 2.64 -5.61 -1.65
C THR A 109 3.18 -5.85 -0.23
N LEU A 110 2.77 -6.94 0.43
CA LEU A 110 3.27 -7.34 1.74
C LEU A 110 4.46 -8.29 1.60
N LEU A 111 5.52 -8.04 2.39
CA LEU A 111 6.72 -8.88 2.41
C LEU A 111 6.42 -10.34 2.79
N CYS A 112 5.51 -10.56 3.74
CA CYS A 112 5.20 -11.89 4.28
C CYS A 112 4.30 -12.76 3.37
N THR A 113 3.70 -12.19 2.34
CA THR A 113 2.89 -12.96 1.36
C THR A 113 3.58 -13.09 0.02
N ALA A 114 4.64 -12.31 -0.21
CA ALA A 114 5.44 -12.35 -1.43
C ALA A 114 6.46 -13.49 -1.33
N THR A 115 6.32 -14.51 -2.18
CA THR A 115 7.31 -15.60 -2.26
C THR A 115 8.45 -15.23 -3.21
N VAL A 116 9.64 -15.77 -2.98
CA VAL A 116 10.79 -15.55 -3.86
C VAL A 116 10.48 -16.03 -5.28
N ALA A 117 9.86 -17.21 -5.44
CA ALA A 117 9.46 -17.75 -6.75
C ALA A 117 8.57 -16.79 -7.55
N GLN A 118 7.65 -16.09 -6.88
CA GLN A 118 6.72 -15.18 -7.55
C GLN A 118 7.40 -13.87 -7.98
N TRP A 119 8.40 -13.41 -7.21
CA TRP A 119 8.93 -12.05 -7.34
C TRP A 119 10.35 -11.97 -7.88
N ALA A 120 11.10 -13.06 -7.90
CA ALA A 120 12.42 -13.06 -8.51
C ALA A 120 12.30 -12.92 -10.03
N ARG A 121 13.03 -11.95 -10.59
CA ARG A 121 13.10 -11.73 -12.03
C ARG A 121 14.52 -11.96 -12.50
N HIS A 122 14.68 -12.77 -13.53
CA HIS A 122 15.94 -12.77 -14.27
C HIS A 122 16.04 -11.42 -15.00
N PRO A 123 17.19 -10.73 -14.93
CA PRO A 123 17.41 -9.56 -15.76
C PRO A 123 17.31 -10.02 -17.22
N ASN A 124 16.21 -9.68 -17.88
CA ASN A 124 16.06 -9.93 -19.30
C ASN A 124 17.16 -9.09 -19.97
N PRO A 125 18.09 -9.69 -20.75
CA PRO A 125 18.93 -8.88 -21.60
C PRO A 125 17.96 -8.05 -22.45
N LEU A 126 18.12 -6.73 -22.41
CA LEU A 126 17.38 -5.85 -23.32
C LEU A 126 17.53 -6.45 -24.72
N SER A 127 16.42 -6.70 -25.41
CA SER A 127 16.49 -7.11 -26.80
C SER A 127 17.36 -6.10 -27.55
N PRO A 128 18.29 -6.56 -28.41
CA PRO A 128 19.16 -5.66 -29.15
C PRO A 128 18.29 -4.61 -29.85
N THR A 129 18.64 -3.33 -29.65
CA THR A 129 18.15 -2.28 -30.55
C THR A 129 18.77 -2.53 -31.91
N ASP A 130 17.97 -2.41 -32.97
CA ASP A 130 18.53 -2.36 -34.32
C ASP A 130 19.42 -1.10 -34.50
N ASP A 131 20.15 -1.04 -35.61
CA ASP A 131 21.02 0.10 -35.94
C ASP A 131 20.25 1.42 -36.15
N GLU A 132 18.91 1.36 -36.20
CA GLU A 132 18.01 2.52 -36.28
C GLU A 132 17.48 2.96 -34.89
N GLY A 133 17.84 2.26 -33.82
CA GLY A 133 17.48 2.59 -32.44
C GLY A 133 16.05 2.20 -32.06
N PHE A 134 15.38 1.37 -32.86
CA PHE A 134 14.04 0.88 -32.58
C PHE A 134 14.10 -0.45 -31.81
N ARG A 135 13.19 -0.58 -30.82
CA ARG A 135 12.98 -1.83 -30.11
C ARG A 135 11.76 -2.50 -30.70
N HIS A 136 11.95 -3.66 -31.33
CA HIS A 136 10.81 -4.47 -31.75
C HIS A 136 10.10 -5.04 -30.52
N THR A 137 8.99 -4.43 -30.13
CA THR A 137 8.08 -4.96 -29.11
C THR A 137 6.92 -5.67 -29.80
N GLY A 138 7.10 -6.95 -30.11
CA GLY A 138 6.05 -7.81 -30.66
C GLY A 138 6.58 -9.22 -30.91
N ASP A 139 5.94 -10.22 -30.31
CA ASP A 139 6.20 -11.63 -30.57
C ASP A 139 5.81 -11.94 -32.03
N GLY A 140 6.82 -12.00 -32.90
CA GLY A 140 6.72 -12.69 -34.17
C GLY A 140 6.68 -14.19 -33.90
N ALA A 141 5.49 -14.75 -33.72
CA ALA A 141 5.27 -16.13 -34.10
C ALA A 141 5.76 -16.28 -35.55
N ASP A 142 6.58 -17.30 -35.80
CA ASP A 142 7.19 -17.67 -37.07
C ASP A 142 8.55 -17.02 -37.38
N ASN A 143 9.61 -17.48 -36.71
CA ASN A 143 10.87 -17.70 -37.42
C ASN A 143 11.67 -18.89 -36.84
N LYS A 144 11.79 -19.94 -37.65
CA LYS A 144 12.74 -21.04 -37.44
C LYS A 144 14.15 -20.52 -37.72
N GLY A 145 15.02 -20.53 -36.73
CA GLY A 145 16.45 -20.33 -36.92
C GLY A 145 17.16 -19.87 -35.64
N ASP A 146 17.60 -20.83 -34.83
CA ASP A 146 18.65 -20.58 -33.83
C ASP A 146 19.96 -20.20 -34.55
N PRO A 147 20.84 -19.41 -33.90
CA PRO A 147 21.74 -20.03 -32.95
C PRO A 147 21.82 -19.29 -31.60
N GLU A 148 21.67 -20.07 -30.53
CA GLU A 148 22.39 -19.96 -29.27
C GLU A 148 22.61 -18.52 -28.76
N ALA A 149 21.56 -17.93 -28.19
CA ALA A 149 21.78 -17.08 -27.03
C ALA A 149 22.41 -17.98 -25.97
N SER A 150 23.71 -17.82 -25.72
CA SER A 150 24.38 -18.46 -24.61
C SER A 150 23.56 -18.18 -23.36
N ASP A 151 22.85 -19.18 -22.86
CA ASP A 151 22.35 -19.22 -21.50
C ASP A 151 23.56 -19.01 -20.60
N MET A 152 23.86 -17.76 -20.26
CA MET A 152 24.58 -17.47 -19.03
C MET A 152 23.63 -17.91 -17.92
N GLN A 153 23.69 -19.22 -17.62
CA GLN A 153 23.18 -19.84 -16.41
C GLN A 153 23.79 -19.08 -15.25
N THR A 154 23.11 -18.02 -14.85
CA THR A 154 23.25 -17.52 -13.49
C THR A 154 22.44 -18.50 -12.67
N ASP A 155 23.14 -19.31 -11.87
CA ASP A 155 22.65 -20.39 -10.99
C ASP A 155 21.72 -19.87 -9.86
N GLY A 156 20.91 -18.85 -10.13
CA GLY A 156 20.09 -18.14 -9.17
C GLY A 156 18.74 -17.73 -9.72
N LEU A 157 17.73 -17.65 -8.83
CA LEU A 157 16.33 -17.27 -9.11
C LEU A 157 16.18 -15.86 -9.69
N GLY A 158 17.22 -15.02 -9.59
CA GLY A 158 17.27 -13.68 -10.17
C GLY A 158 17.37 -12.56 -9.13
N LEU A 159 16.85 -11.39 -9.51
CA LEU A 159 16.89 -10.14 -8.75
C LEU A 159 15.50 -9.79 -8.22
N ILE A 160 15.44 -9.39 -6.95
CA ILE A 160 14.26 -8.78 -6.32
C ILE A 160 14.64 -7.37 -5.87
N GLU A 161 14.02 -6.35 -6.45
CA GLU A 161 14.20 -4.97 -6.02
C GLU A 161 13.19 -4.59 -4.94
N LEU A 162 13.67 -4.03 -3.83
CA LEU A 162 12.87 -3.62 -2.69
C LEU A 162 13.01 -2.13 -2.46
N ALA A 163 11.87 -1.44 -2.37
CA ALA A 163 11.80 -0.03 -2.07
C ALA A 163 10.72 0.25 -1.01
N PRO A 164 10.82 1.36 -0.26
CA PRO A 164 9.75 1.80 0.63
C PRO A 164 8.44 2.01 -0.14
N LEU A 165 7.34 2.04 0.60
CA LEU A 165 6.00 2.16 0.05
C LEU A 165 5.85 3.51 -0.69
N PRO A 166 5.44 3.52 -1.97
CA PRO A 166 5.34 4.76 -2.74
C PRO A 166 4.30 5.72 -2.15
N GLY A 167 4.48 7.03 -2.35
CA GLY A 167 3.56 8.06 -1.85
C GLY A 167 3.70 8.39 -0.36
N PHE A 168 4.49 7.61 0.39
CA PHE A 168 4.75 7.87 1.80
C PHE A 168 6.16 8.43 2.03
N PRO A 169 6.35 9.36 2.99
CA PRO A 169 7.68 9.79 3.41
C PRO A 169 8.48 8.63 4.01
N VAL A 170 9.68 8.37 3.49
CA VAL A 170 10.58 7.35 4.03
C VAL A 170 11.21 7.83 5.34
N GLN A 171 11.08 7.04 6.40
CA GLN A 171 11.71 7.32 7.70
C GLN A 171 13.12 6.70 7.77
N ARG A 172 13.27 5.43 7.38
CA ARG A 172 14.55 4.71 7.37
C ARG A 172 14.42 3.44 6.52
N ASP A 173 15.36 3.19 5.61
CA ASP A 173 15.37 2.02 4.74
C ASP A 173 13.98 1.76 4.10
N LEU A 174 13.32 0.67 4.45
CA LEU A 174 11.99 0.31 3.93
C LEU A 174 10.83 0.84 4.80
N ILE A 175 11.12 1.52 5.92
CA ILE A 175 10.12 2.08 6.82
C ILE A 175 9.56 3.37 6.23
N SER A 176 8.24 3.36 5.99
CA SER A 176 7.48 4.50 5.50
C SER A 176 6.60 5.09 6.60
N ASP A 177 6.46 6.42 6.61
CA ASP A 177 5.55 7.13 7.50
C ASP A 177 4.11 7.01 7.00
N ILE A 178 3.30 6.21 7.70
CA ILE A 178 1.90 5.94 7.34
C ILE A 178 0.92 6.76 8.18
N ASP A 179 1.41 7.57 9.14
CA ASP A 179 0.57 8.38 10.01
C ASP A 179 -0.38 9.30 9.22
N PRO A 180 0.03 9.92 8.09
CA PRO A 180 -0.89 10.72 7.29
C PRO A 180 -2.13 9.95 6.84
N MET A 181 -1.98 8.69 6.41
CA MET A 181 -3.12 7.85 6.00
C MET A 181 -4.01 7.51 7.20
N LEU A 182 -3.42 7.10 8.32
CA LEU A 182 -4.15 6.76 9.54
C LEU A 182 -4.92 7.97 10.09
N ASP A 183 -4.35 9.16 10.00
CA ASP A 183 -5.00 10.40 10.41
C ASP A 183 -6.19 10.75 9.53
N GLN A 184 -6.13 10.50 8.21
CA GLN A 184 -7.30 10.67 7.35
C GLN A 184 -8.41 9.69 7.72
N ILE A 185 -8.08 8.42 8.00
CA ILE A 185 -9.06 7.43 8.48
C ILE A 185 -9.72 7.92 9.78
N ARG A 186 -8.93 8.40 10.75
CA ARG A 186 -9.44 8.93 12.03
C ARG A 186 -10.36 10.15 11.85
N LYS A 187 -10.00 11.08 10.95
CA LYS A 187 -10.81 12.27 10.66
C LYS A 187 -12.21 11.94 10.17
N LEU A 188 -12.38 10.81 9.47
CA LEU A 188 -13.68 10.35 8.96
C LEU A 188 -14.53 9.61 10.02
N LYS A 189 -14.13 9.67 11.29
CA LYS A 189 -14.88 9.10 12.44
C LYS A 189 -15.23 7.62 12.20
N PRO A 190 -14.23 6.71 12.16
CA PRO A 190 -14.39 5.32 11.75
C PRO A 190 -14.96 4.45 12.88
N TYR A 191 -16.08 4.89 13.48
CA TYR A 191 -16.82 4.21 14.53
C TYR A 191 -18.32 4.35 14.27
N LEU A 192 -19.12 3.40 14.74
CA LEU A 192 -20.57 3.40 14.54
C LEU A 192 -21.20 4.61 15.24
N GLN A 193 -22.03 5.35 14.51
CA GLN A 193 -22.85 6.44 15.06
C GLN A 193 -24.31 6.01 14.96
N ALA A 194 -24.96 5.79 16.11
CA ALA A 194 -26.35 5.37 16.19
C ALA A 194 -27.10 6.22 17.22
N ASP A 195 -28.39 6.45 16.98
CA ASP A 195 -29.23 7.41 17.75
C ASP A 195 -29.65 6.90 19.15
N GLY A 196 -28.85 6.03 19.76
CA GLY A 196 -28.87 5.87 21.22
C GLY A 196 -30.02 5.07 21.82
N VAL A 197 -30.58 4.06 21.14
CA VAL A 197 -31.36 3.01 21.82
C VAL A 197 -30.43 2.04 22.56
N LEU A 198 -29.60 2.57 23.45
CA LEU A 198 -29.04 1.81 24.56
C LEU A 198 -30.03 2.02 25.70
N ALA A 199 -31.08 1.19 25.77
CA ALA A 199 -31.91 1.23 26.96
C ALA A 199 -30.98 0.97 28.15
N THR A 200 -31.04 1.78 29.18
CA THR A 200 -30.34 1.47 30.41
C THR A 200 -31.35 0.72 31.25
N THR A 201 -31.02 -0.48 31.72
CA THR A 201 -31.91 -1.18 32.66
C THR A 201 -32.07 -0.33 33.93
N SER A 202 -33.12 -0.57 34.71
CA SER A 202 -33.36 0.12 36.00
C SER A 202 -32.19 -0.03 37.01
N GLU A 203 -31.26 -0.96 36.77
CA GLU A 203 -30.05 -1.19 37.56
C GLU A 203 -28.82 -0.40 37.07
N GLY A 204 -28.95 0.48 36.06
CA GLY A 204 -27.83 1.26 35.53
C GLY A 204 -26.86 0.46 34.66
N LYS A 205 -27.20 -0.80 34.31
CA LYS A 205 -26.46 -1.58 33.33
C LYS A 205 -26.92 -1.18 31.93
N ALA A 206 -25.95 -0.97 31.03
CA ALA A 206 -26.25 -0.85 29.60
C ALA A 206 -26.99 -2.12 29.19
N ASP A 207 -28.22 -1.98 28.72
CA ASP A 207 -28.95 -3.07 28.07
C ASP A 207 -28.31 -3.20 26.70
N VAL A 208 -27.31 -4.09 26.61
CA VAL A 208 -26.55 -4.32 25.39
C VAL A 208 -27.44 -5.10 24.43
N PHE A 209 -28.35 -4.39 23.77
CA PHE A 209 -29.09 -4.96 22.66
C PHE A 209 -28.18 -5.02 21.43
N GLU A 210 -28.11 -6.19 20.82
CA GLU A 210 -27.55 -6.33 19.47
C GLU A 210 -28.49 -5.61 18.48
N TYR A 211 -27.95 -4.74 17.64
CA TYR A 211 -28.72 -4.14 16.56
C TYR A 211 -29.11 -5.22 15.54
N LEU A 212 -30.42 -5.36 15.28
CA LEU A 212 -30.91 -6.28 14.27
C LEU A 212 -30.37 -5.88 12.88
N GLN A 213 -29.72 -6.82 12.20
CA GLN A 213 -29.20 -6.63 10.86
C GLN A 213 -29.41 -7.90 10.02
N ASN A 214 -30.01 -7.72 8.85
CA ASN A 214 -30.28 -8.80 7.90
C ASN A 214 -29.00 -9.18 7.13
N PRO A 215 -28.84 -10.43 6.67
CA PRO A 215 -27.68 -10.85 5.88
C PRO A 215 -27.41 -9.98 4.64
N GLN A 216 -28.47 -9.53 3.96
CA GLN A 216 -28.35 -8.65 2.78
C GLN A 216 -27.87 -7.23 3.13
N GLN A 217 -28.05 -6.78 4.38
CA GLN A 217 -27.52 -5.50 4.85
C GLN A 217 -26.03 -5.64 5.18
N LEU A 218 -25.64 -6.72 5.86
CA LEU A 218 -24.23 -7.00 6.17
C LEU A 218 -23.40 -7.17 4.89
N ALA A 219 -23.92 -7.91 3.90
CA ALA A 219 -23.24 -8.17 2.64
C ALA A 219 -22.80 -6.90 1.87
N LYS A 220 -23.42 -5.74 2.13
CA LYS A 220 -23.06 -4.45 1.50
C LYS A 220 -21.73 -3.89 1.95
N TYR A 221 -21.21 -4.31 3.10
CA TYR A 221 -19.98 -3.75 3.66
C TYR A 221 -19.06 -4.79 4.31
N GLU A 222 -19.48 -6.05 4.39
CA GLU A 222 -18.72 -7.15 4.99
C GLU A 222 -17.30 -7.22 4.43
N MET A 223 -17.14 -7.19 3.10
CA MET A 223 -15.82 -7.19 2.47
C MET A 223 -14.97 -5.99 2.86
N LEU A 224 -15.57 -4.83 3.11
CA LEU A 224 -14.86 -3.60 3.47
C LEU A 224 -14.31 -3.65 4.89
N THR A 225 -14.90 -4.47 5.77
CA THR A 225 -14.41 -4.70 7.13
C THR A 225 -13.06 -5.42 7.15
N ASN A 226 -12.70 -6.10 6.06
CA ASN A 226 -11.42 -6.80 5.94
C ASN A 226 -10.22 -5.87 5.70
N CYS A 227 -10.43 -4.55 5.60
CA CYS A 227 -9.33 -3.60 5.42
C CYS A 227 -8.39 -3.62 6.64
N ILE A 228 -7.11 -3.97 6.40
CA ILE A 228 -6.07 -4.06 7.43
C ILE A 228 -5.20 -2.78 7.52
N ALA A 229 -5.60 -1.69 6.87
CA ALA A 229 -4.87 -0.42 6.83
C ALA A 229 -3.38 -0.54 6.46
N CYS A 230 -3.05 -1.40 5.50
CA CYS A 230 -1.66 -1.68 5.11
C CYS A 230 -0.99 -0.61 4.22
N GLY A 231 -1.76 0.32 3.61
CA GLY A 231 -1.21 1.34 2.72
C GLY A 231 -0.93 0.89 1.27
N VAL A 232 -1.17 -0.38 0.92
CA VAL A 232 -0.87 -0.90 -0.43
C VAL A 232 -1.71 -0.20 -1.51
N CYS A 233 -2.97 0.13 -1.21
CA CYS A 233 -3.83 0.86 -2.13
C CYS A 233 -3.36 2.30 -2.36
N GLU A 234 -2.86 2.97 -1.31
CA GLU A 234 -2.25 4.30 -1.38
C GLU A 234 -0.99 4.26 -2.26
N GLY A 235 -0.08 3.31 -1.97
CA GLY A 235 1.16 3.18 -2.73
C GLY A 235 0.97 2.80 -4.19
N SER A 236 -0.17 2.17 -4.52
CA SER A 236 -0.53 1.82 -5.89
C SER A 236 -1.25 2.96 -6.62
N CYS A 237 -1.76 3.96 -5.89
CA CYS A 237 -2.53 5.05 -6.45
C CYS A 237 -1.60 6.16 -6.96
N PRO A 238 -1.58 6.46 -8.27
CA PRO A 238 -0.71 7.52 -8.80
C PRO A 238 -1.14 8.92 -8.34
N VAL A 239 -2.43 9.13 -8.04
CA VAL A 239 -2.95 10.40 -7.51
C VAL A 239 -2.40 10.65 -6.11
N PHE A 240 -2.47 9.63 -5.23
CA PHE A 240 -1.91 9.72 -3.88
C PHE A 240 -0.38 9.85 -3.93
N ALA A 241 0.30 9.02 -4.73
CA ALA A 241 1.75 9.05 -4.84
C ALA A 241 2.29 10.30 -5.55
N GLY A 242 1.49 10.95 -6.41
CA GLY A 242 1.81 12.19 -7.10
C GLY A 242 1.91 13.41 -6.17
N GLY A 243 1.41 13.29 -4.94
CA GLY A 243 1.42 14.38 -3.96
C GLY A 243 0.29 15.39 -4.16
N ASP A 244 -0.74 15.01 -4.93
CA ASP A 244 -2.00 15.75 -4.98
C ASP A 244 -2.69 15.66 -3.61
N ALA A 245 -3.43 16.70 -3.24
CA ALA A 245 -4.20 16.69 -2.01
C ALA A 245 -5.35 15.68 -2.18
N PHE A 246 -5.11 14.44 -1.77
CA PHE A 246 -6.09 13.35 -1.83
C PHE A 246 -6.16 12.65 -0.48
N ILE A 247 -7.37 12.46 0.02
CA ILE A 247 -7.66 11.77 1.29
C ILE A 247 -7.16 10.31 1.30
N GLY A 248 -7.10 9.68 0.13
CA GLY A 248 -6.57 8.34 -0.05
C GLY A 248 -7.63 7.22 -0.06
N PRO A 249 -7.33 6.09 -0.71
CA PRO A 249 -8.28 4.98 -0.88
C PRO A 249 -8.67 4.30 0.43
N ALA A 250 -7.76 4.04 1.39
CA ALA A 250 -8.11 3.35 2.62
C ALA A 250 -9.06 4.18 3.50
N ALA A 251 -8.90 5.51 3.51
CA ALA A 251 -9.81 6.42 4.20
C ALA A 251 -11.22 6.36 3.58
N LEU A 252 -11.32 6.35 2.25
CA LEU A 252 -12.61 6.22 1.56
C LEU A 252 -13.25 4.83 1.76
N ILE A 253 -12.47 3.76 1.83
CA ILE A 253 -12.98 2.42 2.19
C ILE A 253 -13.52 2.40 3.62
N ALA A 254 -12.78 3.01 4.56
CA ALA A 254 -13.26 3.14 5.94
C ALA A 254 -14.57 3.93 6.03
N ALA A 255 -14.73 5.01 5.24
CA ALA A 255 -15.99 5.74 5.14
C ALA A 255 -17.11 4.91 4.49
N SER A 256 -16.84 4.26 3.35
CA SER A 256 -17.82 3.42 2.63
C SER A 256 -18.36 2.31 3.54
N ARG A 257 -17.50 1.70 4.37
CA ARG A 257 -17.90 0.69 5.37
C ARG A 257 -18.99 1.18 6.33
N PHE A 258 -18.98 2.45 6.74
CA PHE A 258 -20.02 2.99 7.63
C PHE A 258 -21.21 3.56 6.86
N VAL A 259 -20.99 4.15 5.69
CA VAL A 259 -22.06 4.60 4.77
C VAL A 259 -22.96 3.45 4.33
N ASN A 260 -22.40 2.24 4.20
CA ASN A 260 -23.12 1.04 3.79
C ASN A 260 -23.71 0.26 4.97
N ASP A 261 -23.41 0.62 6.23
CA ASP A 261 -23.90 -0.10 7.41
C ASP A 261 -25.30 0.40 7.80
N SER A 262 -26.29 -0.52 7.77
CA SER A 262 -27.68 -0.19 8.10
C SER A 262 -27.90 0.28 9.54
N ARG A 263 -26.91 0.09 10.42
CA ARG A 263 -26.96 0.51 11.82
C ARG A 263 -26.47 1.95 12.02
N ASP A 264 -25.78 2.53 11.04
CA ASP A 264 -25.21 3.87 11.15
C ASP A 264 -26.22 4.94 10.71
N THR A 265 -26.52 5.88 11.59
CA THR A 265 -27.48 6.97 11.35
C THR A 265 -26.81 8.23 10.80
N ALA A 266 -25.47 8.27 10.75
CA ALA A 266 -24.69 9.43 10.33
C ALA A 266 -24.31 9.43 8.83
N THR A 267 -25.00 8.64 8.00
CA THR A 267 -24.68 8.47 6.57
C THR A 267 -24.49 9.80 5.87
N ALA A 268 -25.46 10.74 5.94
CA ALA A 268 -25.36 12.05 5.29
C ALA A 268 -24.11 12.84 5.72
N ALA A 269 -23.83 12.93 7.02
CA ALA A 269 -22.67 13.67 7.54
C ALA A 269 -21.33 13.06 7.09
N ARG A 270 -21.24 11.73 6.96
CA ARG A 270 -20.03 11.05 6.43
C ARG A 270 -19.82 11.36 4.97
N LEU A 271 -20.92 11.32 4.25
CA LEU A 271 -21.04 11.55 2.83
C LEU A 271 -20.69 13.01 2.48
N ASP A 272 -21.04 13.98 3.34
CA ASP A 272 -20.61 15.39 3.22
C ASP A 272 -19.13 15.58 3.55
N ALA A 273 -18.61 14.84 4.52
CA ALA A 273 -17.20 14.94 4.91
C ALA A 273 -16.25 14.58 3.76
N ILE A 274 -16.61 13.62 2.92
CA ILE A 274 -15.79 13.19 1.77
C ILE A 274 -16.10 13.95 0.48
N ASP A 275 -17.19 14.73 0.42
CA ASP A 275 -17.58 15.50 -0.75
C ASP A 275 -16.80 16.81 -0.84
N THR A 276 -15.51 16.67 -1.15
CA THR A 276 -14.59 17.79 -1.33
C THR A 276 -13.70 17.52 -2.54
N GLN A 277 -13.06 18.57 -3.07
CA GLN A 277 -12.10 18.46 -4.18
C GLN A 277 -10.97 17.46 -3.87
N ASP A 278 -10.50 17.44 -2.63
CA ASP A 278 -9.42 16.58 -2.15
C ASP A 278 -9.94 15.24 -1.55
N GLY A 279 -11.26 15.06 -1.54
CA GLY A 279 -11.93 13.89 -1.02
C GLY A 279 -12.20 12.89 -2.14
N VAL A 280 -13.46 12.51 -2.29
CA VAL A 280 -13.88 11.50 -3.27
C VAL A 280 -13.66 11.96 -4.72
N ALA A 281 -13.77 13.27 -5.00
CA ALA A 281 -13.67 13.83 -6.34
C ALA A 281 -12.25 13.77 -6.94
N ALA A 282 -11.22 13.61 -6.11
CA ALA A 282 -9.84 13.48 -6.57
C ALA A 282 -9.55 12.13 -7.27
N CYS A 283 -10.40 11.11 -7.07
CA CYS A 283 -10.21 9.80 -7.67
C CYS A 283 -10.31 9.86 -9.21
N GLN A 284 -9.22 9.49 -9.89
CA GLN A 284 -9.15 9.43 -11.37
C GLN A 284 -9.51 8.05 -11.94
N SER A 285 -10.11 7.15 -11.14
CA SER A 285 -10.57 5.83 -11.58
C SER A 285 -9.51 4.95 -12.27
N VAL A 286 -8.25 5.08 -11.87
CA VAL A 286 -7.13 4.25 -12.39
C VAL A 286 -7.26 2.77 -11.98
N ARG A 287 -7.99 2.48 -10.89
CA ARG A 287 -8.25 1.13 -10.34
C ARG A 287 -7.01 0.27 -10.00
N ALA A 288 -5.81 0.84 -9.98
CA ALA A 288 -4.60 0.15 -9.53
C ALA A 288 -4.71 -0.36 -8.06
N CYS A 289 -5.46 0.35 -7.22
CA CYS A 289 -5.73 -0.02 -5.84
C CYS A 289 -6.50 -1.34 -5.68
N SER A 290 -7.41 -1.68 -6.60
CA SER A 290 -8.14 -2.96 -6.57
C SER A 290 -7.22 -4.14 -6.83
N ARG A 291 -6.33 -3.99 -7.82
CA ARG A 291 -5.44 -5.07 -8.26
C ARG A 291 -4.52 -5.56 -7.16
N GLN A 292 -4.02 -4.64 -6.33
CA GLN A 292 -3.00 -4.94 -5.34
C GLN A 292 -3.51 -5.10 -3.91
N CYS A 293 -4.82 -4.96 -3.66
CA CYS A 293 -5.34 -5.12 -2.31
C CYS A 293 -5.12 -6.57 -1.82
N PRO A 294 -4.32 -6.80 -0.76
CA PRO A 294 -4.01 -8.16 -0.27
C PRO A 294 -5.21 -8.86 0.37
N ARG A 295 -6.31 -8.12 0.58
CA ARG A 295 -7.55 -8.61 1.18
C ARG A 295 -8.67 -8.85 0.15
N GLY A 296 -8.36 -8.66 -1.13
CA GLY A 296 -9.32 -8.88 -2.22
C GLY A 296 -10.47 -7.86 -2.26
N ILE A 297 -10.32 -6.71 -1.60
CA ILE A 297 -11.30 -5.62 -1.69
C ILE A 297 -11.15 -4.97 -3.06
N ASP A 298 -12.22 -4.90 -3.85
CA ASP A 298 -12.24 -4.11 -5.08
C ASP A 298 -12.37 -2.62 -4.72
N VAL A 299 -11.24 -2.04 -4.31
CA VAL A 299 -11.17 -0.66 -3.83
C VAL A 299 -11.70 0.32 -4.89
N GLY A 300 -11.29 0.15 -6.14
CA GLY A 300 -11.69 0.96 -7.28
C GLY A 300 -13.19 0.90 -7.57
N GLU A 301 -13.82 -0.28 -7.45
CA GLU A 301 -15.28 -0.39 -7.54
C GLU A 301 -15.96 0.40 -6.43
N GLU A 302 -15.51 0.23 -5.19
CA GLU A 302 -16.10 0.97 -4.07
C GLU A 302 -15.90 2.49 -4.18
N MET A 303 -14.77 2.93 -4.72
CA MET A 303 -14.58 4.36 -5.01
C MET A 303 -15.66 4.85 -6.00
N TRP A 304 -15.98 4.06 -7.02
CA TRP A 304 -17.04 4.42 -7.96
C TRP A 304 -18.42 4.46 -7.29
N GLN A 305 -18.75 3.44 -6.48
CA GLN A 305 -20.02 3.37 -5.74
C GLN A 305 -20.21 4.56 -4.81
N ILE A 306 -19.18 4.93 -4.05
CA ILE A 306 -19.27 6.08 -3.14
C ILE A 306 -19.32 7.41 -3.89
N VAL A 307 -18.63 7.56 -5.04
CA VAL A 307 -18.79 8.72 -5.94
C VAL A 307 -20.22 8.83 -6.44
N ALA A 308 -20.84 7.73 -6.88
CA ALA A 308 -22.22 7.71 -7.35
C ALA A 308 -23.17 8.16 -6.23
N LYS A 309 -23.02 7.60 -5.03
CA LYS A 309 -23.77 8.03 -3.84
C LYS A 309 -23.55 9.47 -3.45
N VAL A 310 -22.44 10.11 -3.82
CA VAL A 310 -22.22 11.55 -3.61
C VAL A 310 -23.02 12.37 -4.62
N LYS A 311 -23.05 11.95 -5.88
CA LYS A 311 -23.71 12.67 -6.96
C LYS A 311 -25.23 12.53 -6.99
N GLU A 312 -25.76 11.44 -6.46
CA GLU A 312 -27.20 11.09 -6.52
C GLU A 312 -28.04 11.66 -5.36
N ARG A 313 -27.43 12.43 -4.46
CA ARG A 313 -28.13 13.08 -3.33
C ARG A 313 -28.75 14.40 -3.75
#